data_AF-A0A354J6S7-F1
#
_entry.id   AF-A0A354J6S7-F1
#
_cell.length_a   1.000
_cell.length_b   1.000
_cell.length_c   1.000
_cell.angle_alpha   90.00
_cell.angle_beta   90.00
_cell.angle_gamma   90.00
#
_symmetry.space_group_name_H-M   'P 1'
#
loop_
_entity.id
_entity.type
_entity.pdbx_description
1 polymer ?
#
loop_
_entity_poly.entity_id
_entity_poly.type
_entity_poly.pdbx_seq_one_letter_code
_entity_poly.pdbx_strand_id
1 'polypeptide(L)'
;MKLITTCYEKKKKQTFIREYEEAAEKVNVENKVVNLYPNIEYQTVLGFGGAVTEAAGYVFSKLGEENKKRVLELYFGENGSRYNMARSHIDSCDFSLGMYAA
;
A
#
# COMPACT_ATOMS: atom_id res chain seq x y z
N MET A 1 -11.73 -4.63 -30.01
CA MET A 1 -11.41 -4.15 -28.64
C MET A 1 -9.90 -4.30 -28.38
N LYS A 2 -9.27 -3.44 -27.56
CA LYS A 2 -7.85 -3.61 -27.18
C LYS A 2 -7.76 -4.44 -25.91
N LEU A 3 -7.15 -5.62 -25.99
CA LEU A 3 -6.83 -6.43 -24.81
C LEU A 3 -5.43 -6.04 -24.33
N ILE A 4 -5.36 -5.47 -23.13
CA ILE A 4 -4.09 -5.13 -22.47
C ILE A 4 -3.80 -6.24 -21.46
N THR A 5 -2.89 -7.15 -21.82
CA THR A 5 -2.44 -8.20 -20.91
C THR A 5 -1.19 -7.73 -20.20
N THR A 6 -1.25 -7.63 -18.87
CA THR A 6 -0.07 -7.39 -18.04
C THR A 6 0.28 -8.68 -17.31
N CYS A 7 1.43 -9.27 -17.64
CA CYS A 7 1.97 -10.42 -16.93
C CYS A 7 3.14 -9.98 -16.05
N TYR A 8 3.25 -10.58 -14.87
CA TYR A 8 4.37 -10.36 -13.97
C TYR A 8 5.16 -11.67 -13.82
N GLU A 9 6.16 -11.85 -14.68
CA GLU A 9 7.01 -13.04 -14.69
C GLU A 9 8.44 -12.67 -14.30
N LYS A 10 9.07 -13.50 -13.46
CA LYS A 10 10.47 -13.32 -13.02
C LYS A 10 10.76 -11.91 -12.48
N LYS A 11 9.81 -11.33 -11.73
CA LYS A 11 9.86 -9.96 -11.17
C LYS A 11 9.96 -8.84 -12.22
N LYS A 12 9.60 -9.12 -13.48
CA LYS A 12 9.53 -8.11 -14.54
C LYS A 12 8.09 -7.99 -15.04
N LYS A 13 7.60 -6.75 -15.09
CA LYS A 13 6.33 -6.42 -15.74
C LYS A 13 6.51 -6.55 -17.24
N GLN A 14 5.65 -7.33 -17.89
CA GLN A 14 5.54 -7.40 -19.34
C GLN A 14 4.12 -7.00 -19.74
N THR A 15 4.01 -6.00 -20.59
CA THR A 15 2.72 -5.53 -21.10
C THR A 15 2.62 -5.86 -22.58
N PHE A 16 1.57 -6.57 -22.94
CA PHE A 16 1.23 -6.88 -24.33
C PHE A 16 -0.09 -6.22 -24.66
N ILE A 17 -0.11 -5.47 -25.76
CA ILE A 17 -1.34 -4.92 -26.32
C ILE A 17 -1.66 -5.74 -27.56
N ARG A 18 -2.83 -6.39 -27.56
CA ARG A 18 -3.35 -7.09 -28.73
C ARG A 18 -4.63 -6.41 -29.18
N GLU A 19 -4.71 -6.12 -30.47
CA GLU A 19 -5.98 -5.77 -31.10
C GLU A 19 -6.75 -7.07 -31.31
N TYR A 20 -7.95 -7.12 -30.72
CA TYR A 20 -8.83 -8.28 -30.81
C TYR A 20 -10.05 -7.88 -31.62
N GLU A 21 -10.29 -8.60 -32.72
CA GLU A 21 -11.60 -8.63 -33.37
C GLU A 21 -12.51 -9.52 -32.53
N GLU A 22 -13.70 -9.03 -32.23
CA GLU A 22 -14.67 -9.71 -31.38
C GLU A 22 -15.12 -11.00 -32.07
N ALA A 23 -14.48 -12.12 -31.74
CA ALA A 23 -14.93 -13.43 -32.17
C ALA A 23 -16.30 -13.70 -31.54
N ALA A 24 -17.26 -14.20 -32.33
CA ALA A 24 -18.61 -14.53 -31.88
C ALA A 24 -18.58 -15.28 -30.53
N GLU A 25 -19.24 -14.70 -29.52
CA GLU A 25 -19.24 -15.21 -28.15
C GLU A 25 -19.60 -16.70 -28.12
N LYS A 26 -18.66 -17.54 -27.67
CA LYS A 26 -19.02 -18.84 -27.11
C LYS A 26 -19.57 -18.56 -25.70
N VAL A 27 -20.87 -18.79 -25.54
CA VAL A 27 -21.64 -18.54 -24.32
C VAL A 27 -20.93 -19.12 -23.07
N ASN A 28 -20.78 -18.30 -22.03
CA ASN A 28 -20.35 -18.66 -20.67
C ASN A 28 -18.93 -19.26 -20.49
N VAL A 29 -17.89 -18.63 -21.04
CA VAL A 29 -16.49 -18.99 -20.70
C VAL A 29 -15.84 -17.90 -19.84
N GLU A 30 -15.78 -18.12 -18.53
CA GLU A 30 -15.02 -17.30 -17.60
C GLU A 30 -13.54 -17.73 -17.66
N ASN A 31 -12.74 -17.09 -18.51
CA ASN A 31 -11.35 -17.43 -18.85
C ASN A 31 -10.32 -17.32 -17.68
N LYS A 32 -10.75 -17.40 -16.40
CA LYS A 32 -9.92 -17.20 -15.20
C LYS A 32 -9.09 -15.91 -15.23
N VAL A 33 -9.66 -14.85 -15.81
CA VAL A 33 -9.04 -13.53 -15.93
C VAL A 33 -9.64 -12.54 -14.96
N VAL A 34 -8.87 -11.53 -14.58
CA VAL A 34 -9.35 -10.35 -13.86
C VAL A 34 -9.43 -9.20 -14.86
N ASN A 35 -10.65 -8.72 -15.11
CA ASN A 35 -10.88 -7.60 -16.02
C ASN A 35 -10.66 -6.27 -15.28
N LEU A 36 -9.87 -5.37 -15.88
CA LEU A 36 -9.63 -4.03 -15.37
C LEU A 36 -10.21 -3.01 -16.36
N TYR A 37 -10.89 -1.99 -15.85
CA TYR A 37 -11.51 -0.94 -16.65
C TYR A 37 -10.96 0.44 -16.25
N PRO A 38 -9.80 0.87 -16.78
CA PRO A 38 -9.11 2.08 -16.32
C PRO A 38 -9.89 3.39 -16.49
N ASN A 39 -10.91 3.42 -17.35
CA ASN A 39 -11.78 4.58 -17.56
C ASN A 39 -12.91 4.68 -16.53
N ILE A 40 -13.06 3.67 -15.65
CA ILE A 40 -14.02 3.67 -14.55
C ILE A 40 -13.25 4.01 -13.28
N GLU A 41 -13.45 5.22 -12.79
CA GLU A 41 -12.77 5.74 -11.59
C GLU A 41 -13.72 5.74 -10.38
N TYR A 42 -13.12 5.60 -9.19
CA TYR A 42 -13.81 5.66 -7.90
C TYR A 42 -13.12 6.70 -7.00
N GLN A 43 -12.96 6.42 -5.70
CA GLN A 43 -12.30 7.30 -4.76
C GLN A 43 -10.78 7.37 -4.97
N THR A 44 -10.21 8.54 -4.69
CA THR A 44 -8.77 8.72 -4.55
C THR A 44 -8.30 8.15 -3.20
N VAL A 45 -7.25 7.34 -3.23
CA VAL A 45 -6.56 6.89 -2.01
C VAL A 45 -5.57 7.97 -1.59
N LEU A 46 -5.77 8.55 -0.41
CA LEU A 46 -4.91 9.62 0.12
C LEU A 46 -3.52 9.12 0.51
N GLY A 47 -3.43 7.90 1.03
CA GLY A 47 -2.16 7.32 1.45
C GLY A 47 -2.30 6.14 2.39
N PHE A 48 -1.15 5.70 2.88
CA PHE A 48 -0.99 4.57 3.80
C PHE A 48 0.00 4.96 4.89
N GLY A 49 -0.23 4.44 6.09
CA GLY A 49 0.47 4.91 7.27
C GLY A 49 0.28 4.05 8.50
N GLY A 50 0.80 4.55 9.61
CA GLY A 50 0.67 3.94 10.93
C GLY A 50 0.29 4.95 12.01
N ALA A 51 0.00 4.44 13.21
CA ALA A 51 -0.22 5.26 14.39
C ALA A 51 1.11 5.51 15.11
N VAL A 52 1.40 6.77 15.43
CA VAL A 52 2.54 7.17 16.26
C VAL A 52 2.00 7.42 17.66
N THR A 53 2.04 6.38 18.49
CA THR A 53 1.61 6.44 19.89
C THR A 53 2.78 6.67 20.83
N GLU A 54 2.51 7.07 22.08
CA GLU A 54 3.56 7.19 23.10
C GLU A 54 4.26 5.84 23.34
N ALA A 55 3.55 4.71 23.35
CA ALA A 55 4.18 3.39 23.44
C ALA A 55 5.13 3.13 22.25
N ALA A 56 4.73 3.49 21.02
CA ALA A 56 5.59 3.38 19.85
C ALA A 56 6.84 4.27 19.99
N GLY A 57 6.66 5.51 20.45
CA GLY A 57 7.74 6.45 20.75
C GLY A 57 8.67 5.96 21.86
N TYR A 58 8.12 5.37 22.92
CA TYR A 58 8.86 4.81 24.03
C TYR A 58 9.73 3.63 23.59
N VAL A 59 9.16 2.65 22.88
CA VAL A 59 9.92 1.50 22.35
C VAL A 59 10.99 2.00 21.37
N PHE A 60 10.65 2.93 20.49
CA PHE A 60 11.61 3.55 19.57
C PHE A 60 12.75 4.26 20.30
N SER A 61 12.46 4.93 21.43
CA SER A 61 13.48 5.61 22.24
C SER A 61 14.51 4.66 22.87
N LYS A 62 14.13 3.39 23.08
CA LYS A 62 15.01 2.34 23.63
C LYS A 62 15.94 1.73 22.59
N LEU A 63 15.74 2.02 21.31
CA LEU A 63 16.62 1.54 20.25
C LEU A 63 17.93 2.34 20.22
N GLY A 64 19.03 1.68 19.80
CA GLY A 64 20.26 2.38 19.40
C GLY A 64 20.07 3.16 18.09
N GLU A 65 20.95 4.13 17.83
CA GLU A 65 20.84 5.04 16.68
C GLU A 65 20.80 4.32 15.32
N GLU A 66 21.57 3.24 15.16
CA GLU A 66 21.53 2.42 13.94
C GLU A 66 20.13 1.84 13.69
N ASN A 67 19.52 1.26 14.73
CA ASN A 67 18.21 0.63 14.65
C ASN A 67 17.09 1.67 14.49
N LYS A 68 17.21 2.84 15.11
CA LYS A 68 16.29 3.96 14.88
C LYS A 68 16.27 4.34 13.39
N LYS A 69 17.45 4.53 12.80
CA LYS A 69 17.58 4.85 11.37
C LYS A 69 17.00 3.73 10.50
N ARG A 70 17.26 2.46 10.85
CA ARG A 70 16.75 1.32 10.10
C ARG A 70 15.21 1.23 10.13
N VAL A 71 14.58 1.46 11.29
CA VAL A 71 13.12 1.46 11.43
C VAL A 71 12.49 2.57 10.59
N LEU A 72 13.07 3.78 10.64
CA LEU A 72 12.57 4.90 9.83
C LEU A 72 12.71 4.61 8.33
N GLU A 73 13.83 4.04 7.88
CA GLU A 73 14.00 3.64 6.48
C GLU A 73 12.99 2.56 6.05
N LEU A 74 12.72 1.59 6.93
CA LEU A 74 11.77 0.51 6.62
C LEU A 74 10.32 0.99 6.53
N TYR A 75 9.91 1.98 7.32
CA TYR A 75 8.55 2.52 7.24
C TYR A 75 8.41 3.64 6.21
N PHE A 76 9.29 4.63 6.24
CA PHE A 76 9.15 5.89 5.49
C PHE A 76 10.16 6.05 4.34
N GLY A 77 11.23 5.25 4.34
CA GLY A 77 12.28 5.34 3.33
C GLY A 77 11.85 4.86 1.95
N GLU A 78 12.59 5.28 0.93
CA GLU A 78 12.32 4.93 -0.46
C GLU A 78 12.43 3.42 -0.72
N ASN A 79 13.27 2.71 0.03
CA ASN A 79 13.42 1.27 -0.12
C ASN A 79 12.55 0.47 0.86
N GLY A 80 11.72 1.15 1.66
CA GLY A 80 10.81 0.56 2.64
C GLY A 80 9.36 0.54 2.18
N SER A 81 8.45 0.61 3.16
CA SER A 81 7.00 0.58 2.98
C SER A 81 6.42 1.90 2.43
N ARG A 82 7.25 2.96 2.36
CA ARG A 82 6.89 4.28 1.83
C ARG A 82 5.60 4.85 2.46
N TYR A 83 5.46 4.71 3.78
CA TYR A 83 4.38 5.37 4.51
C TYR A 83 4.45 6.87 4.23
N ASN A 84 3.30 7.43 3.85
CA ASN A 84 3.13 8.85 3.57
C ASN A 84 2.07 9.50 4.46
N MET A 85 1.50 8.73 5.38
CA MET A 85 0.55 9.21 6.40
C MET A 85 0.97 8.71 7.79
N ALA A 86 0.60 9.47 8.81
CA ALA A 86 0.70 9.07 10.20
C ALA A 86 -0.50 9.60 10.98
N ARG A 87 -0.96 8.83 11.97
CA ARG A 87 -1.98 9.26 12.93
C ARG A 87 -1.33 9.41 14.30
N SER A 88 -1.45 10.59 14.91
CA SER A 88 -1.14 10.78 16.33
C SER A 88 -2.42 10.75 17.17
N HIS A 89 -2.27 10.55 18.47
CA HIS A 89 -3.29 10.85 19.46
C HIS A 89 -3.12 12.27 20.00
N ILE A 90 -4.20 12.83 20.54
CA ILE A 90 -4.22 14.05 21.37
C ILE A 90 -4.41 13.56 22.79
N ASP A 91 -3.65 14.10 23.75
CA ASP A 91 -3.59 13.61 25.13
C ASP A 91 -3.17 12.14 25.21
N SER A 92 -3.56 11.41 26.25
CA SER A 92 -3.25 9.99 26.39
C SER A 92 -4.19 9.09 25.59
N CYS A 93 -3.71 7.89 25.26
CA CYS A 93 -4.53 6.77 24.79
C CYS A 93 -4.22 5.51 25.59
N ASP A 94 -4.88 4.39 25.29
CA ASP A 94 -4.57 3.07 25.85
C ASP A 94 -3.13 2.61 25.56
N PHE A 95 -2.47 3.21 24.56
CA PHE A 95 -1.04 3.06 24.25
C PHE A 95 -0.17 4.20 24.81
N SER A 96 -0.56 4.80 25.93
CA SER A 96 0.26 5.73 26.71
C SER A 96 0.88 5.05 27.93
N LEU A 97 1.96 5.61 28.48
CA LEU A 97 2.60 5.08 29.70
C LEU A 97 1.77 5.36 30.97
N GLY A 98 0.82 6.28 30.85
CA GLY A 98 -0.17 6.63 31.86
C GLY A 98 -1.22 7.56 31.29
N MET A 99 -2.25 7.83 32.08
CA MET A 99 -3.30 8.78 31.70
C MET A 99 -2.81 10.22 31.91
N TYR A 100 -2.95 11.05 30.89
CA TYR A 100 -2.73 12.49 30.93
C TYR A 100 -3.70 13.19 29.96
N ALA A 101 -4.05 14.44 30.29
CA ALA A 101 -4.84 15.35 29.47
C ALA A 101 -4.50 16.81 29.85
N ALA A 102 -4.66 17.75 28.91
CA ALA A 102 -4.42 19.18 29.12
C ALA A 102 -5.62 19.93 29.72
#